data_AF-A0A834F7B4-F1
#
_entry.id   AF-A0A834F7B4-F1
#
_cell.length_a   1.000
_cell.length_b   1.000
_cell.length_c   1.000
_cell.angle_alpha   90.00
_cell.angle_beta   90.00
_cell.angle_gamma   90.00
#
_symmetry.space_group_name_H-M   'P 1'
#
loop_
_entity.id
_entity.type
_entity.pdbx_description
1 polymer ?
#
loop_
_entity_poly.entity_id
_entity_poly.type
_entity_poly.pdbx_seq_one_letter_code
_entity_poly.pdbx_strand_id
1 'polypeptide(L)'
;MVRHEQRDGPPQAEGWSATSGGMVLHERRDGPPRAEGWSSTSGGMVRHERRDGPSRAEGWSFTSGGMVLHERRDGPSRAVGWSSTSGGMVLHERRDGPSRAEGWSSTSGGMVRHERWDGPPRAVGWSSTSGGMVRHERWDGPPRAVGWSVTSGGMVLHERRDADKLERG
;
A
#
# COMPACT_ATOMS: atom_id res chain seq x y z
N MET A 1 -2.22 7.38 23.34
CA MET A 1 -1.58 7.16 22.02
C MET A 1 -0.78 5.86 22.12
N VAL A 2 -0.92 4.95 21.16
CA VAL A 2 -0.18 3.68 21.09
C VAL A 2 0.81 3.78 19.94
N ARG A 3 2.07 3.43 20.19
CA ARG A 3 3.11 3.33 19.15
C ARG A 3 3.66 1.91 19.15
N HIS A 4 3.74 1.32 17.95
CA HIS A 4 4.38 0.05 17.71
C HIS A 4 5.43 0.20 16.62
N GLU A 5 6.62 -0.34 16.85
CA GLU A 5 7.71 -0.37 15.87
C GLU A 5 8.30 -1.78 15.82
N GLN A 6 8.31 -2.39 14.62
CA GLN A 6 8.89 -3.70 14.37
C GLN A 6 9.98 -3.60 13.30
N ARG A 7 11.13 -4.22 13.57
CA ARG A 7 12.26 -4.31 12.65
C ARG A 7 12.75 -5.75 12.58
N ASP A 8 12.60 -6.35 11.42
CA ASP A 8 12.86 -7.76 11.19
C ASP A 8 14.18 -7.93 10.38
N GLY A 9 15.15 -8.73 10.88
CA GLY A 9 16.51 -8.94 10.33
C GLY A 9 16.88 -10.43 10.10
N PRO A 10 18.05 -10.77 9.50
CA PRO A 10 18.30 -12.06 8.81
C PRO A 10 18.34 -13.32 9.72
N PRO A 11 18.12 -14.56 9.18
CA PRO A 11 18.10 -14.94 7.75
C PRO A 11 16.71 -15.18 7.16
N GLN A 12 15.67 -15.25 7.98
CA GLN A 12 14.26 -15.37 7.62
C GLN A 12 13.47 -14.75 8.77
N ALA A 13 12.65 -13.75 8.47
CA ALA A 13 11.83 -13.14 9.47
C ALA A 13 10.35 -13.27 9.09
N GLU A 14 9.62 -13.98 9.92
CA GLU A 14 8.17 -14.04 9.90
C GLU A 14 7.66 -13.20 11.06
N GLY A 15 6.88 -12.17 10.73
CA GLY A 15 6.42 -11.19 11.71
C GLY A 15 4.91 -11.04 11.69
N TRP A 16 4.28 -11.16 12.86
CA TRP A 16 2.88 -10.79 13.07
C TRP A 16 2.80 -9.67 14.08
N SER A 17 2.06 -8.62 13.77
CA SER A 17 1.82 -7.54 14.71
C SER A 17 0.39 -7.03 14.66
N ALA A 18 -0.20 -6.85 15.85
CA ALA A 18 -1.52 -6.27 16.01
C ALA A 18 -1.42 -5.07 16.96
N THR A 19 -1.98 -3.92 16.56
CA THR A 19 -1.91 -2.70 17.37
C THR A 19 -3.27 -2.03 17.39
N SER A 20 -3.80 -1.72 18.57
CA SER A 20 -5.11 -1.09 18.73
C SER A 20 -5.09 0.03 19.78
N GLY A 21 -5.94 1.05 19.60
CA GLY A 21 -6.10 2.15 20.57
C GLY A 21 -6.81 3.38 19.98
N GLY A 22 -7.04 4.42 20.78
CA GLY A 22 -7.70 5.64 20.29
C GLY A 22 -6.90 6.37 19.19
N MET A 23 -5.60 6.57 19.41
CA MET A 23 -4.65 7.07 18.42
C MET A 23 -3.50 6.07 18.29
N VAL A 24 -3.22 5.58 17.08
CA VAL A 24 -2.22 4.53 16.82
C VAL A 24 -1.21 4.94 15.75
N LEU A 25 0.07 4.71 16.05
CA LEU A 25 1.17 4.75 15.10
C LEU A 25 1.78 3.35 15.01
N HIS A 26 1.78 2.75 13.84
CA HIS A 26 2.38 1.44 13.57
C HIS A 26 3.43 1.57 12.47
N GLU A 27 4.65 1.14 12.78
CA GLU A 27 5.78 1.16 11.86
C GLU A 27 6.36 -0.25 11.76
N ARG A 28 6.46 -0.80 10.54
CA ARG A 28 7.12 -2.08 10.28
C ARG A 28 8.17 -1.95 9.20
N ARG A 29 9.36 -2.48 9.46
CA ARG A 29 10.48 -2.50 8.52
C ARG A 29 11.06 -3.89 8.38
N ASP A 30 11.01 -4.40 7.16
CA ASP A 30 11.47 -5.74 6.81
C ASP A 30 12.81 -5.64 6.07
N GLY A 31 13.85 -6.31 6.60
CA GLY A 31 15.19 -6.38 6.01
C GLY A 31 15.44 -7.65 5.17
N PRO A 32 16.59 -7.74 4.47
CA PRO A 32 16.96 -8.92 3.67
C PRO A 32 17.26 -10.18 4.51
N PRO A 33 17.26 -11.39 3.90
CA PRO A 33 17.04 -11.71 2.47
C PRO A 33 15.61 -12.20 2.12
N ARG A 34 14.84 -12.63 3.12
CA ARG A 34 13.43 -13.06 2.98
C ARG A 34 12.64 -12.60 4.19
N ALA A 35 11.52 -11.93 3.94
CA ALA A 35 10.63 -11.48 5.00
C ALA A 35 9.18 -11.79 4.63
N GLU A 36 8.45 -12.36 5.58
CA GLU A 36 7.01 -12.51 5.52
C GLU A 36 6.41 -11.76 6.69
N GLY A 37 5.29 -11.08 6.47
CA GLY A 37 4.57 -10.61 7.64
C GLY A 37 3.24 -9.95 7.43
N TRP A 38 2.56 -9.89 8.57
CA TRP A 38 1.18 -9.48 8.71
C TRP A 38 1.09 -8.41 9.78
N SER A 39 0.49 -7.28 9.41
CA SER A 39 0.20 -6.20 10.35
C SER A 39 -1.30 -5.91 10.35
N SER A 40 -1.91 -5.84 11.54
CA SER A 40 -3.28 -5.39 11.73
C SER A 40 -3.31 -4.20 12.68
N THR A 41 -3.82 -3.06 12.22
CA THR A 41 -3.85 -1.83 13.02
C THR A 41 -5.25 -1.24 13.05
N SER A 42 -5.76 -0.93 14.25
CA SER A 42 -7.10 -0.37 14.43
C SER A 42 -7.16 0.78 15.44
N GLY A 43 -8.00 1.78 15.19
CA GLY A 43 -8.16 2.88 16.14
C GLY A 43 -9.09 4.01 15.69
N GLY A 44 -9.21 5.07 16.49
CA GLY A 44 -9.93 6.28 16.09
C GLY A 44 -9.17 7.06 15.01
N MET A 45 -7.88 7.28 15.25
CA MET A 45 -6.92 7.83 14.28
C MET A 45 -5.73 6.87 14.14
N VAL A 46 -5.41 6.47 12.91
CA VAL A 46 -4.37 5.48 12.64
C VAL A 46 -3.40 5.98 11.59
N ARG A 47 -2.10 5.85 11.89
CA ARG A 47 -1.02 5.91 10.90
C ARG A 47 -0.32 4.56 10.86
N HIS A 48 -0.32 3.93 9.69
CA HIS A 48 0.37 2.67 9.45
C HIS A 48 1.40 2.86 8.34
N GLU A 49 2.65 2.51 8.62
CA GLU A 49 3.75 2.60 7.69
C GLU A 49 4.48 1.25 7.61
N ARG A 50 4.55 0.69 6.41
CA ARG A 50 5.30 -0.54 6.14
C ARG A 50 6.36 -0.31 5.07
N ARG A 51 7.59 -0.70 5.37
CA ARG A 51 8.75 -0.58 4.46
C ARG A 51 9.45 -1.91 4.28
N ASP A 52 9.48 -2.39 3.05
CA ASP A 52 10.20 -3.60 2.69
C ASP A 52 11.50 -3.24 1.99
N GLY A 53 12.62 -3.76 2.51
CA GLY A 53 13.94 -3.62 1.90
C GLY A 53 14.13 -4.46 0.63
N PRO A 54 15.28 -4.32 -0.05
CA PRO A 54 15.58 -5.04 -1.28
C PRO A 54 15.80 -6.54 -1.02
N SER A 55 14.74 -7.36 -1.20
CA SER A 55 14.74 -8.78 -0.83
C SER A 55 13.62 -9.56 -1.51
N ARG A 56 13.29 -10.79 -1.08
CA ARG A 56 11.98 -11.40 -1.39
C ARG A 56 11.05 -11.11 -0.22
N ALA A 57 9.94 -10.43 -0.46
CA ALA A 57 9.02 -10.01 0.59
C ALA A 57 7.59 -10.42 0.28
N GLU A 58 6.90 -10.98 1.27
CA GLU A 58 5.46 -11.25 1.20
C GLU A 58 4.79 -10.55 2.39
N GLY A 59 3.83 -9.66 2.11
CA GLY A 59 3.38 -8.70 3.09
C GLY A 59 1.90 -8.42 3.02
N TRP A 60 1.25 -8.53 4.18
CA TRP A 60 -0.16 -8.18 4.33
C TRP A 60 -0.33 -7.10 5.39
N SER A 61 -1.20 -6.14 5.11
CA SER A 61 -1.52 -5.11 6.07
C SER A 61 -3.01 -4.76 6.06
N PHE A 62 -3.64 -4.88 7.22
CA PHE A 62 -4.99 -4.42 7.47
C PHE A 62 -4.96 -3.17 8.35
N THR A 63 -5.65 -2.11 7.93
CA THR A 63 -5.71 -0.86 8.70
C THR A 63 -7.14 -0.34 8.75
N SER A 64 -7.64 -0.04 9.94
CA SER A 64 -9.03 0.42 10.13
C SER A 64 -9.13 1.55 11.13
N GLY A 65 -10.04 2.50 10.90
CA GLY A 65 -10.32 3.56 11.87
C GLY A 65 -11.24 4.66 11.41
N GLY A 66 -11.43 5.70 12.23
CA GLY A 66 -12.17 6.90 11.82
C GLY A 66 -11.41 7.71 10.78
N MET A 67 -10.13 7.99 11.07
CA MET A 67 -9.16 8.61 10.17
C MET A 67 -7.96 7.68 9.98
N VAL A 68 -7.62 7.35 8.73
CA VAL A 68 -6.54 6.41 8.42
C VAL A 68 -5.58 6.98 7.40
N LEU A 69 -4.30 6.94 7.75
CA LEU A 69 -3.18 7.08 6.82
C LEU A 69 -2.47 5.72 6.72
N HIS A 70 -2.41 5.16 5.52
CA HIS A 70 -1.69 3.94 5.24
C HIS A 70 -0.64 4.19 4.16
N GLU A 71 0.63 3.97 4.50
CA GLU A 71 1.74 4.00 3.56
C GLU A 71 2.40 2.62 3.47
N ARG A 72 2.54 2.11 2.24
CA ARG A 72 3.33 0.91 1.95
C ARG A 72 4.39 1.23 0.91
N ARG A 73 5.64 0.92 1.23
CA ARG A 73 6.77 1.14 0.34
C ARG A 73 7.59 -0.13 0.19
N ASP A 74 7.65 -0.63 -1.03
CA ASP A 74 8.45 -1.80 -1.36
C ASP A 74 9.70 -1.36 -2.12
N GLY A 75 10.87 -1.76 -1.64
CA GLY A 75 12.15 -1.58 -2.34
C GLY A 75 12.28 -2.47 -3.59
N PRO A 76 13.39 -2.38 -4.32
CA PRO A 76 13.64 -3.19 -5.51
C PRO A 76 13.79 -4.67 -5.13
N SER A 77 12.80 -5.49 -5.50
CA SER A 77 12.59 -6.82 -4.90
C SER A 77 11.77 -7.76 -5.80
N ARG A 78 11.59 -9.01 -5.36
CA ARG A 78 10.39 -9.79 -5.72
C ARG A 78 9.42 -9.63 -4.55
N ALA A 79 8.34 -8.90 -4.75
CA ALA A 79 7.39 -8.59 -3.68
C ALA A 79 5.99 -9.04 -4.04
N VAL A 80 5.31 -9.64 -3.06
CA VAL A 80 3.86 -9.86 -3.08
C VAL A 80 3.27 -9.08 -1.93
N GLY A 81 2.33 -8.19 -2.24
CA GLY A 81 1.78 -7.26 -1.26
C GLY A 81 0.28 -7.18 -1.31
N TRP A 82 -0.37 -7.30 -0.17
CA TRP A 82 -1.79 -6.96 -0.03
C TRP A 82 -2.01 -5.95 1.08
N SER A 83 -2.67 -4.85 0.75
CA SER A 83 -3.16 -3.89 1.74
C SER A 83 -4.68 -3.75 1.68
N SER A 84 -5.31 -3.73 2.84
CA SER A 84 -6.72 -3.39 3.01
C SER A 84 -6.85 -2.26 4.02
N THR A 85 -7.46 -1.16 3.61
CA THR A 85 -7.59 0.07 4.42
C THR A 85 -9.04 0.51 4.46
N SER A 86 -9.59 0.75 5.66
CA SER A 86 -11.00 1.14 5.83
C SER A 86 -11.17 2.26 6.84
N GLY A 87 -12.10 3.19 6.59
CA GLY A 87 -12.43 4.22 7.57
C GLY A 87 -13.41 5.30 7.12
N GLY A 88 -13.62 6.31 7.96
CA GLY A 88 -14.42 7.48 7.57
C GLY A 88 -13.69 8.36 6.56
N MET A 89 -12.44 8.69 6.87
CA MET A 89 -11.49 9.37 5.98
C MET A 89 -10.25 8.51 5.80
N VAL A 90 -9.88 8.23 4.55
CA VAL A 90 -8.76 7.35 4.23
C VAL A 90 -7.82 7.99 3.21
N LEU A 91 -6.54 8.01 3.55
CA LEU A 91 -5.43 8.22 2.64
C LEU A 91 -4.62 6.92 2.55
N HIS A 92 -4.56 6.34 1.37
CA HIS A 92 -3.77 5.15 1.08
C HIS A 92 -2.74 5.47 0.01
N GLU A 93 -1.48 5.21 0.32
CA GLU A 93 -0.36 5.38 -0.61
C GLU A 93 0.43 4.07 -0.71
N ARG A 94 0.58 3.58 -1.93
CA ARG A 94 1.39 2.40 -2.22
C ARG A 94 2.44 2.77 -3.26
N ARG A 95 3.71 2.55 -2.92
CA ARG A 95 4.85 2.71 -3.84
C ARG A 95 5.62 1.42 -3.95
N ASP A 96 5.71 0.93 -5.18
CA ASP A 96 6.58 -0.18 -5.51
C ASP A 96 7.78 0.33 -6.30
N GLY A 97 8.97 0.08 -5.77
CA GLY A 97 10.23 0.32 -6.46
C GLY A 97 10.43 -0.61 -7.65
N PRO A 98 11.56 -0.48 -8.38
CA PRO A 98 11.76 -1.24 -9.60
C PRO A 98 11.94 -2.73 -9.32
N SER A 99 10.98 -3.55 -9.76
CA SER A 99 10.79 -4.90 -9.21
C SER A 99 9.99 -5.82 -10.14
N ARG A 100 9.94 -7.11 -9.76
CA ARG A 100 8.85 -8.00 -10.16
C ARG A 100 7.87 -8.05 -8.98
N ALA A 101 6.89 -7.16 -8.99
CA ALA A 101 5.94 -7.00 -7.89
C ALA A 101 4.52 -7.39 -8.30
N GLU A 102 3.82 -8.02 -7.37
CA GLU A 102 2.38 -8.26 -7.46
C GLU A 102 1.71 -7.59 -6.26
N GLY A 103 0.78 -6.68 -6.54
CA GLY A 103 0.22 -5.78 -5.56
C GLY A 103 -1.29 -5.69 -5.62
N TRP A 104 -1.94 -5.94 -4.49
CA TRP A 104 -3.37 -5.70 -4.32
C TRP A 104 -3.59 -4.63 -3.26
N SER A 105 -4.46 -3.67 -3.57
CA SER A 105 -4.94 -2.68 -2.60
C SER A 105 -6.46 -2.65 -2.62
N SER A 106 -7.07 -2.65 -1.44
CA SER A 106 -8.50 -2.42 -1.25
C SER A 106 -8.68 -1.28 -0.27
N THR A 107 -9.38 -0.22 -0.68
CA THR A 107 -9.56 0.99 0.14
C THR A 107 -11.03 1.38 0.18
N SER A 108 -11.59 1.52 1.37
CA SER A 108 -13.01 1.86 1.53
C SER A 108 -13.23 2.97 2.57
N GLY A 109 -14.18 3.86 2.30
CA GLY A 109 -14.56 4.87 3.29
C GLY A 109 -15.58 5.91 2.85
N GLY A 110 -15.83 6.91 3.70
CA GLY A 110 -16.69 8.05 3.33
C GLY A 110 -16.00 8.96 2.33
N MET A 111 -14.76 9.34 2.63
CA MET A 111 -13.85 10.10 1.76
C MET A 111 -12.55 9.33 1.59
N VAL A 112 -12.15 9.06 0.36
CA VAL A 112 -10.98 8.24 0.04
C VAL A 112 -10.07 8.93 -0.96
N ARG A 113 -8.78 8.97 -0.64
CA ARG A 113 -7.70 9.24 -1.58
C ARG A 113 -6.80 8.03 -1.64
N HIS A 114 -6.66 7.46 -2.84
CA HIS A 114 -5.81 6.30 -3.09
C HIS A 114 -4.79 6.65 -4.17
N GLU A 115 -3.51 6.49 -3.84
CA GLU A 115 -2.40 6.72 -4.74
C GLU A 115 -1.58 5.44 -4.88
N ARG A 116 -1.32 5.06 -6.12
CA ARG A 116 -0.49 3.90 -6.43
C ARG A 116 0.56 4.24 -7.46
N TRP A 117 1.81 3.97 -7.11
CA TRP A 117 2.96 4.12 -7.99
C TRP A 117 3.65 2.78 -8.17
N ASP A 118 3.82 2.37 -9.42
CA ASP A 118 4.62 1.21 -9.79
C ASP A 118 5.84 1.60 -10.61
N GLY A 119 7.02 1.19 -10.15
CA GLY A 119 8.27 1.33 -10.90
C GLY A 119 8.46 0.27 -12.01
N PRO A 120 9.43 0.49 -12.92
CA PRO A 120 9.89 -0.49 -13.93
C PRO A 120 10.36 -1.84 -13.36
N PRO A 121 10.44 -2.97 -14.10
CA PRO A 121 9.95 -3.19 -15.45
C PRO A 121 8.76 -4.15 -15.51
N ARG A 122 8.35 -4.82 -14.42
CA ARG A 122 7.28 -5.86 -14.41
C ARG A 122 6.44 -5.80 -13.13
N ALA A 123 5.52 -4.86 -13.05
CA ALA A 123 4.56 -4.79 -11.95
C ALA A 123 3.18 -5.29 -12.40
N VAL A 124 2.53 -6.10 -11.56
CA VAL A 124 1.11 -6.47 -11.70
C VAL A 124 0.33 -5.87 -10.53
N GLY A 125 -0.66 -5.06 -10.84
CA GLY A 125 -1.38 -4.27 -9.85
C GLY A 125 -2.88 -4.41 -9.92
N TRP A 126 -3.53 -4.57 -8.77
CA TRP A 126 -4.98 -4.44 -8.64
C TRP A 126 -5.29 -3.43 -7.54
N SER A 127 -6.22 -2.53 -7.83
CA SER A 127 -6.71 -1.58 -6.84
C SER A 127 -8.23 -1.50 -6.88
N SER A 128 -8.87 -1.68 -5.74
CA SER A 128 -10.29 -1.45 -5.55
C SER A 128 -10.47 -0.31 -4.57
N THR A 129 -11.18 0.73 -4.97
CA THR A 129 -11.42 1.91 -4.13
C THR A 129 -12.90 2.24 -4.11
N SER A 130 -13.51 2.30 -2.92
CA SER A 130 -14.93 2.60 -2.78
C SER A 130 -15.21 3.68 -1.74
N GLY A 131 -16.20 4.54 -2.00
CA GLY A 131 -16.63 5.51 -1.00
C GLY A 131 -17.66 6.53 -1.44
N GLY A 132 -18.01 7.47 -0.56
CA GLY A 132 -18.89 8.59 -0.93
C GLY A 132 -18.21 9.54 -1.92
N MET A 133 -17.00 9.97 -1.58
CA MET A 133 -16.10 10.75 -2.43
C MET A 133 -14.78 10.00 -2.60
N VAL A 134 -14.35 9.80 -3.85
CA VAL A 134 -13.13 9.06 -4.15
C VAL A 134 -12.24 9.83 -5.12
N ARG A 135 -10.96 9.92 -4.77
CA ARG A 135 -9.87 10.27 -5.69
C ARG A 135 -8.93 9.08 -5.79
N HIS A 136 -8.78 8.54 -6.99
CA HIS A 136 -7.88 7.43 -7.29
C HIS A 136 -6.84 7.86 -8.32
N GLU A 137 -5.57 7.77 -7.97
CA GLU A 137 -4.46 8.08 -8.86
C GLU A 137 -3.56 6.85 -9.00
N ARG A 138 -3.27 6.50 -10.25
CA ARG A 138 -2.33 5.43 -10.58
C ARG A 138 -1.26 5.93 -11.53
N TRP A 139 -0.01 5.63 -11.18
CA TRP A 139 1.13 5.83 -12.04
C TRP A 139 1.86 4.52 -12.29
N ASP A 140 2.21 4.30 -13.56
CA ASP A 140 2.92 3.12 -14.01
C ASP A 140 4.18 3.49 -14.83
N GLY A 141 5.34 3.05 -14.34
CA GLY A 141 6.62 3.19 -15.03
C GLY A 141 6.77 2.24 -16.22
N PRO A 142 7.61 2.58 -17.22
CA PRO A 142 7.83 1.75 -18.40
C PRO A 142 8.74 0.55 -18.07
N PRO A 143 8.79 -0.54 -18.87
CA PRO A 143 8.05 -0.79 -20.12
C PRO A 143 6.94 -1.86 -19.99
N ARG A 144 6.66 -2.42 -18.80
CA ARG A 144 5.65 -3.50 -18.64
C ARG A 144 4.96 -3.51 -17.26
N ALA A 145 4.30 -2.43 -16.91
CA ALA A 145 3.36 -2.43 -15.78
C ALA A 145 1.94 -2.76 -16.29
N VAL A 146 1.33 -3.80 -15.73
CA VAL A 146 -0.06 -4.19 -16.00
C VAL A 146 -0.86 -3.98 -14.74
N GLY A 147 -1.98 -3.29 -14.83
CA GLY A 147 -2.85 -3.24 -13.67
C GLY A 147 -4.25 -2.77 -13.96
N TRP A 148 -5.09 -3.10 -12.99
CA TRP A 148 -6.51 -2.90 -13.01
C TRP A 148 -6.90 -2.04 -11.82
N SER A 149 -7.87 -1.16 -12.04
CA SER A 149 -8.36 -0.30 -10.99
C SER A 149 -9.87 -0.19 -11.11
N VAL A 150 -10.57 -0.55 -10.05
CA VAL A 150 -12.01 -0.39 -9.90
C VAL A 150 -12.23 0.72 -8.90
N THR A 151 -13.02 1.72 -9.29
CA THR A 151 -13.36 2.84 -8.42
C THR A 151 -14.86 3.04 -8.42
N SER A 152 -15.47 3.08 -7.24
CA SER A 152 -16.92 3.25 -7.08
C SER A 152 -17.24 4.28 -6.02
N GLY A 153 -18.26 5.10 -6.26
CA GLY A 153 -18.70 6.08 -5.30
C GLY A 153 -19.72 7.08 -5.82
N GLY A 154 -20.20 7.94 -4.92
CA GLY A 154 -21.13 9.02 -5.29
C GLY A 154 -20.45 10.09 -6.15
N MET A 155 -19.21 10.44 -5.82
CA MET A 155 -18.33 11.28 -6.63
C MET A 155 -16.97 10.61 -6.80
N VAL A 156 -16.51 10.47 -8.05
CA VAL A 156 -15.26 9.77 -8.38
C VAL A 156 -14.40 10.62 -9.30
N LEU A 157 -13.15 10.84 -8.88
CA LEU A 157 -12.06 11.29 -9.73
C LEU A 157 -11.08 10.13 -9.89
N HIS A 158 -10.83 9.70 -11.13
CA HIS A 158 -9.88 8.65 -11.43
C HIS A 158 -8.85 9.16 -12.43
N GLU A 159 -7.57 9.10 -12.07
CA GLU A 159 -6.46 9.45 -12.93
C GLU A 159 -5.50 8.27 -13.10
N ARG A 160 -5.12 7.98 -14.34
CA ARG A 160 -4.10 6.98 -14.67
C ARG A 160 -3.06 7.60 -15.59
N ARG A 161 -1.78 7.44 -15.22
CA ARG A 161 -0.63 7.90 -16.01
C ARG A 161 0.29 6.73 -16.30
N ASP A 162 0.50 6.45 -17.58
CA ASP A 162 1.47 5.46 -18.03
C ASP A 162 2.66 6.20 -18.66
N ALA A 163 3.88 5.86 -18.26
CA ALA A 163 5.10 6.55 -18.70
C ALA A 163 5.40 6.42 -20.20
N ASP A 164 4.77 5.48 -20.91
CA ASP A 164 4.96 5.24 -22.34
C ASP A 164 4.43 6.37 -23.25
N LYS A 165 3.71 7.37 -22.70
CA LYS A 165 3.03 8.42 -23.50
C LYS A 165 3.77 9.76 -23.60
N LEU A 166 5.00 9.90 -23.07
CA LEU A 166 5.70 11.19 -23.01
C LEU A 166 6.77 11.42 -24.11
N GLU A 167 7.02 10.48 -25.03
CA GLU A 167 8.03 10.63 -26.10
C GLU A 167 7.47 10.95 -27.50
N ARG A 168 6.34 11.66 -27.60
CA ARG A 168 5.90 12.23 -28.89
C ARG A 168 5.50 13.70 -28.71
N GLY A 169 6.50 14.57 -28.75
CA GLY A 169 6.37 16.03 -28.87
C GLY A 169 7.48 16.54 -29.77
#